data_AF-A0A0J7NL78-F1
#
_entry.id   AF-A0A0J7NL78-F1
#
_cell.length_a   1.000
_cell.length_b   1.000
_cell.length_c   1.000
_cell.angle_alpha   90.00
_cell.angle_beta   90.00
_cell.angle_gamma   90.00
#
_symmetry.space_group_name_H-M   'P 1'
#
loop_
_entity.id
_entity.type
_entity.pdbx_description
1 polymer ?
#
loop_
_entity_poly.entity_id
_entity_poly.type
_entity_poly.pdbx_seq_one_letter_code
_entity_poly.pdbx_strand_id
1 'polypeptide(L)'
;MASGFGAVHEKEDGPVFKFYQTIRDFGDDIMSTISHLRNVTLFAPSNEALEEPGVRQMLQDKKRIRDILKLHYVKERLTLDTIKNKSVSQ
;
A
#
# COMPACT_ATOMS: atom_id res chain seq x y z
N MET A 1 4.39 -25.44 7.96
CA MET A 1 4.96 -24.10 8.21
C MET A 1 4.42 -23.18 7.12
N ALA A 2 3.75 -22.09 7.50
CA ALA A 2 3.02 -21.25 6.55
C ALA A 2 3.97 -20.36 5.76
N SER A 3 4.20 -20.71 4.50
CA SER A 3 4.87 -19.88 3.51
C SER A 3 3.87 -18.82 3.03
N GLY A 4 3.77 -17.70 3.74
CA GLY A 4 2.88 -16.60 3.37
C GLY A 4 3.57 -15.27 3.65
N PHE A 5 3.76 -14.46 2.60
CA PHE A 5 4.26 -13.08 2.66
C PHE A 5 5.71 -12.81 3.08
N GLY A 6 6.60 -13.81 3.04
CA GLY A 6 8.03 -13.62 3.33
C GLY A 6 8.91 -13.04 2.22
N ALA A 7 8.38 -12.73 1.03
CA ALA A 7 9.23 -12.27 -0.09
C ALA A 7 8.46 -11.49 -1.16
N VAL A 8 7.89 -10.33 -0.81
CA VAL A 8 7.77 -9.28 -1.83
C VAL A 8 9.14 -8.61 -1.90
N HIS A 9 10.08 -9.25 -2.60
CA HIS A 9 11.27 -8.56 -3.09
C HIS A 9 10.81 -7.78 -4.32
N GLU A 10 10.22 -6.61 -4.09
CA GLU A 10 10.11 -5.67 -5.19
C GLU A 10 11.54 -5.33 -5.62
N LYS A 11 11.79 -5.42 -6.93
CA LYS A 11 13.10 -5.02 -7.47
C LYS A 11 13.34 -3.57 -7.08
N GLU A 12 14.58 -3.20 -6.81
CA GLU A 12 14.92 -1.81 -6.47
C GLU A 12 14.51 -0.83 -7.60
N ASP A 13 14.46 -1.32 -8.84
CA ASP A 13 13.97 -0.61 -10.03
C ASP A 13 12.46 -0.81 -10.28
N GLY A 14 11.73 -1.36 -9.32
CA GLY A 14 10.29 -1.63 -9.41
C GLY A 14 9.46 -0.34 -9.41
N PRO A 15 8.32 -0.32 -10.12
CA PRO A 15 7.51 0.90 -10.27
C PRO A 15 6.88 1.39 -8.95
N VAL A 16 6.83 0.54 -7.92
CA VAL A 16 6.23 0.86 -6.62
C VAL A 16 7.17 0.59 -5.44
N PHE A 17 8.47 0.45 -5.71
CA PHE A 17 9.49 0.05 -4.74
C PHE A 17 9.55 1.00 -3.54
N LYS A 18 9.44 2.31 -3.78
CA LYS A 18 9.43 3.32 -2.71
C LYS A 18 8.22 3.17 -1.80
N PHE A 19 7.09 2.71 -2.32
CA PHE A 19 5.91 2.46 -1.50
C PHE A 19 6.12 1.25 -0.58
N TYR A 20 6.72 0.17 -1.11
CA TYR A 20 7.13 -0.97 -0.27
C TYR A 20 8.10 -0.54 0.84
N GLN A 21 9.12 0.25 0.52
CA GLN A 21 10.05 0.80 1.52
C GLN A 21 9.31 1.63 2.58
N THR A 22 8.39 2.50 2.16
CA THR A 22 7.60 3.34 3.07
C THR A 22 6.75 2.49 4.03
N ILE A 23 6.12 1.42 3.55
CA ILE A 23 5.37 0.49 4.43
C ILE A 23 6.32 -0.22 5.39
N ARG A 24 7.48 -0.67 4.93
CA ARG A 24 8.47 -1.34 5.79
C ARG A 24 9.00 -0.42 6.89
N ASP A 25 9.22 0.85 6.58
CA ASP A 25 9.87 1.80 7.49
C ASP A 25 8.87 2.46 8.47
N PHE A 26 7.58 2.54 8.12
CA PHE A 26 6.57 3.27 8.90
C PHE A 26 5.27 2.49 9.18
N GLY A 27 5.08 1.30 8.61
CA GLY A 27 3.81 0.56 8.56
C GLY A 27 3.90 -0.85 9.12
N ASP A 28 4.57 -1.06 10.26
CA ASP A 28 4.71 -2.39 10.90
C ASP A 28 3.36 -3.10 11.10
N ASP A 29 2.31 -2.36 11.47
CA ASP A 29 0.95 -2.90 11.63
C ASP A 29 0.30 -3.27 10.29
N ILE A 30 0.67 -2.58 9.22
CA ILE A 30 0.16 -2.81 7.87
C ILE A 30 0.77 -4.08 7.29
N MET A 31 2.09 -4.29 7.46
CA MET A 31 2.75 -5.54 7.04
C MET A 31 2.16 -6.76 7.75
N SER A 32 1.94 -6.67 9.05
CA SER A 32 1.28 -7.72 9.83
C SER A 32 -0.17 -7.93 9.36
N THR A 33 -0.91 -6.86 9.09
CA THR A 33 -2.30 -6.97 8.61
C THR A 33 -2.37 -7.64 7.24
N ILE A 34 -1.55 -7.20 6.29
CA ILE A 34 -1.54 -7.70 4.90
C ILE A 34 -1.12 -9.18 4.85
N SER A 35 -0.13 -9.57 5.64
CA SER A 35 0.37 -10.97 5.67
C SER A 35 -0.66 -11.98 6.17
N HIS A 36 -1.58 -11.57 7.05
CA HIS A 36 -2.65 -12.43 7.57
C HIS A 36 -3.94 -12.42 6.73
N LEU A 37 -4.12 -11.42 5.87
CA LEU A 37 -5.32 -11.31 5.04
C LEU A 37 -5.18 -12.16 3.77
N ARG A 38 -6.19 -13.01 3.50
CA ARG A 38 -6.25 -13.80 2.26
C ARG A 38 -6.58 -12.96 1.03
N ASN A 39 -7.34 -11.88 1.21
CA ASN A 39 -7.82 -11.00 0.14
C ASN A 39 -7.56 -9.56 0.53
N VAL A 40 -6.63 -8.91 -0.17
CA VAL A 40 -6.31 -7.49 -0.01
C VAL A 40 -6.04 -6.90 -1.39
N THR A 41 -6.50 -5.68 -1.61
CA THR A 41 -6.09 -4.85 -2.74
C THR A 41 -5.27 -3.69 -2.20
N LEU A 42 -4.07 -3.50 -2.75
CA LEU A 42 -3.19 -2.37 -2.46
C LEU A 42 -3.27 -1.37 -3.61
N PHE A 43 -3.52 -0.11 -3.27
CA PHE A 43 -3.38 1.02 -4.17
C PHE A 43 -1.99 1.59 -3.96
N ALA A 44 -1.01 1.11 -4.71
CA ALA A 44 0.36 1.57 -4.56
C ALA A 44 0.57 2.86 -5.40
N PRO A 45 0.96 3.99 -4.79
CA PRO A 45 1.43 5.15 -5.53
C PRO A 45 2.70 4.79 -6.32
N SER A 46 2.91 5.47 -7.44
CA SER A 46 4.17 5.34 -8.18
C SER A 46 5.32 6.00 -7.44
N ASN A 47 6.55 5.65 -7.82
CA ASN A 47 7.75 6.26 -7.28
C ASN A 47 7.78 7.80 -7.43
N GLU A 48 7.22 8.33 -8.53
CA GLU A 48 7.14 9.77 -8.80
C GLU A 48 6.16 10.46 -7.85
N ALA A 49 5.00 9.84 -7.59
CA ALA A 49 3.98 10.40 -6.69
C ALA A 49 4.50 10.58 -5.25
N LEU A 50 5.46 9.75 -4.82
CA LEU A 50 6.10 9.87 -3.50
C LEU A 50 7.19 10.95 -3.44
N GLU A 51 7.72 11.38 -4.59
CA GLU A 51 8.74 12.44 -4.68
C GLU A 51 8.15 13.85 -4.78
N GLU A 52 6.84 13.96 -4.96
CA GLU A 52 6.14 15.24 -4.96
C GLU A 52 6.46 16.04 -3.69
N PRO A 53 6.89 17.32 -3.79
CA PRO A 53 7.40 18.08 -2.65
C PRO A 53 6.47 18.11 -1.43
N GLY A 54 5.16 18.25 -1.68
CA GLY A 54 4.15 18.22 -0.61
C GLY A 54 4.03 16.85 0.07
N VAL A 55 4.19 15.76 -0.68
CA VAL A 55 4.18 14.39 -0.15
C VAL A 55 5.45 14.13 0.65
N ARG A 56 6.62 14.54 0.14
CA ARG A 56 7.90 14.41 0.86
C ARG A 56 7.90 15.12 2.21
N GLN A 57 7.29 16.30 2.29
CA GLN A 57 7.13 17.01 3.57
C GLN A 57 6.21 16.23 4.53
N MET A 58 5.13 15.65 4.03
CA MET A 58 4.20 14.84 4.83
C MET A 58 4.82 13.53 5.32
N LEU A 59 5.74 12.94 4.56
CA LEU A 59 6.47 11.72 4.95
C LEU A 59 7.35 11.89 6.19
N GLN A 60 7.66 13.13 6.60
CA GLN A 60 8.43 13.40 7.82
C GLN A 60 7.62 13.20 9.11
N ASP A 61 6.29 13.19 9.04
CA ASP A 61 5.41 12.93 10.18
C ASP A 61 4.99 11.46 10.22
N LYS A 62 5.61 10.70 11.13
CA LYS A 62 5.37 9.25 11.30
C LYS A 62 3.91 8.90 11.60
N LYS A 63 3.19 9.73 12.35
CA LYS A 63 1.79 9.44 12.68
C LYS A 63 0.92 9.66 11.45
N ARG A 64 1.14 10.78 10.76
CA ARG A 64 0.39 11.16 9.57
C ARG A 64 0.61 10.18 8.42
N ILE A 65 1.84 9.74 8.18
CA ILE A 65 2.12 8.74 7.13
C ILE A 65 1.46 7.40 7.43
N ARG A 66 1.47 6.94 8.68
CA ARG A 66 0.79 5.69 9.06
C ARG A 66 -0.71 5.74 8.74
N ASP A 67 -1.37 6.86 9.03
CA ASP A 67 -2.80 7.01 8.73
C ASP A 67 -3.06 7.08 7.21
N ILE A 68 -2.17 7.71 6.45
CA ILE A 68 -2.24 7.74 4.98
C ILE A 68 -2.04 6.35 4.39
N LEU A 69 -1.07 5.56 4.88
CA LEU A 69 -0.83 4.20 4.39
C LEU A 69 -2.05 3.30 4.59
N LYS A 70 -2.85 3.53 5.64
CA LYS A 70 -4.11 2.79 5.87
C LYS A 70 -5.19 3.07 4.83
N LEU A 71 -5.13 4.21 4.13
CA LEU A 71 -6.06 4.53 3.04
C LEU A 71 -5.71 3.80 1.73
N HIS A 72 -4.48 3.29 1.61
CA HIS A 72 -3.96 2.66 0.40
C HIS A 72 -4.22 1.15 0.35
N TYR A 73 -4.99 0.59 1.27
CA TYR A 73 -5.38 -0.82 1.20
C TYR A 73 -6.84 -1.02 1.53
N VAL A 74 -7.43 -2.02 0.89
CA VAL A 74 -8.79 -2.48 1.17
C VAL A 74 -8.74 -3.98 1.48
N LYS A 75 -9.44 -4.40 2.53
CA LYS A 75 -9.52 -5.80 3.00
C LYS A 75 -10.49 -6.64 2.14
N GLU A 76 -10.46 -6.43 0.83
CA GLU A 76 -11.26 -7.11 -0.19
C GLU A 76 -10.43 -7.17 -1.47
N ARG A 77 -10.64 -8.20 -2.29
CA ARG A 77 -10.07 -8.25 -3.65
C ARG A 77 -10.96 -7.42 -4.57
N LEU A 78 -10.47 -6.26 -4.99
CA LEU A 78 -11.13 -5.38 -5.94
C LEU A 78 -10.49 -5.51 -7.32
N THR A 79 -11.25 -5.99 -8.32
CA THR A 79 -10.88 -5.91 -9.73
C THR A 79 -11.44 -4.64 -10.36
N LEU A 80 -10.98 -4.27 -11.57
CA LEU A 80 -11.52 -3.13 -12.30
C LEU A 80 -13.02 -3.26 -12.54
N ASP A 81 -13.51 -4.44 -12.89
CA ASP A 81 -14.93 -4.70 -13.08
C ASP A 81 -15.73 -4.52 -11.78
N THR A 82 -15.21 -5.03 -10.66
CA THR A 82 -15.84 -4.83 -9.34
C THR A 82 -15.93 -3.36 -8.97
N ILE A 83 -14.87 -2.58 -9.22
CA ILE A 83 -14.86 -1.13 -8.93
C ILE A 83 -15.89 -0.41 -9.81
N LYS A 84 -15.88 -0.66 -11.13
CA LYS A 84 -16.83 -0.06 -12.08
C LYS A 84 -18.28 -0.34 -11.68
N ASN A 85 -18.59 -1.58 -11.32
CA ASN A 85 -19.95 -1.97 -10.95
C ASN A 85 -20.41 -1.36 -9.61
N LYS A 86 -19.51 -1.14 -8.66
CA LYS A 86 -19.84 -0.48 -7.38
C LYS A 86 -20.03 1.04 -7.52
N SER A 87 -19.34 1.69 -8.45
CA SER A 87 -19.42 3.15 -8.66
C SER A 87 -20.71 3.65 -9.32
N VAL A 88 -21.47 2.77 -9.97
CA VAL A 88 -22.66 3.14 -10.78
C VAL A 88 -23.96 3.07 -9.97
N SER A 89 -23.89 2.72 -8.68
CA SER A 89 -25.08 2.53 -7.82
C SER A 89 -25.25 3.60 -6.74
N GLN A 90 -24.79 4.85 -6.97
CA GLN A 90 -25.10 5.99 -6.10
C GLN A 90 -26.14 6.92 -6.72
#